data_AF-A0A2W1LD73-F1
#
_entry.id   AF-A0A2W1LD73-F1
#
_cell.length_a   1.000
_cell.length_b   1.000
_cell.length_c   1.000
_cell.angle_alpha   90.00
_cell.angle_beta   90.00
_cell.angle_gamma   90.00
#
_symmetry.space_group_name_H-M   'P 1'
#
loop_
_entity.id
_entity.type
_entity.pdbx_description
1 polymer ?
#
loop_
_entity_poly.entity_id
_entity_poly.type
_entity_poly.pdbx_seq_one_letter_code
_entity_poly.pdbx_strand_id
1 'polypeptide(L)'
;METVENKIISLFKELNYKEKVINNSVVYESEGKYLKLTFINKLKSYVIEYADSYDEATKNLFEDGDLYPITMDEDELICKMRNEIINS
;
A
#
# COMPACT_ATOMS: atom_id res chain seq x y z
N MET A 1 0.31 -6.70 20.51
CA MET A 1 1.41 -6.89 19.54
C MET A 1 0.90 -6.32 18.23
N GLU A 2 1.58 -5.32 17.69
CA GLU A 2 1.19 -4.69 16.43
C GLU A 2 1.58 -5.63 15.28
N THR A 3 0.72 -5.77 14.26
CA THR A 3 1.03 -6.58 13.07
C THR A 3 1.82 -5.76 12.05
N VAL A 4 2.56 -6.44 11.17
CA VAL A 4 3.22 -5.79 10.01
C VAL A 4 2.21 -4.95 9.23
N GLU A 5 1.00 -5.47 9.01
CA GLU A 5 -0.09 -4.73 8.34
C GLU A 5 -0.43 -3.41 9.02
N ASN A 6 -0.59 -3.41 10.36
CA ASN A 6 -0.89 -2.19 11.10
C ASN A 6 0.25 -1.16 11.00
N LYS A 7 1.50 -1.61 10.93
CA LYS A 7 2.65 -0.73 10.70
C LYS A 7 2.65 -0.12 9.30
N ILE A 8 2.32 -0.90 8.28
CA ILE A 8 2.18 -0.39 6.90
C ILE A 8 1.04 0.63 6.81
N ILE A 9 -0.11 0.34 7.43
CA ILE A 9 -1.24 1.27 7.48
C ILE A 9 -0.87 2.56 8.24
N SER A 10 -0.09 2.44 9.32
CA SER A 10 0.40 3.61 10.06
C SER A 10 1.37 4.44 9.20
N LEU A 11 2.24 3.79 8.44
CA LEU A 11 3.11 4.45 7.45
C LEU A 11 2.29 5.25 6.43
N PHE A 12 1.20 4.70 5.88
CA PHE A 12 0.34 5.45 4.96
C PHE A 12 -0.21 6.73 5.60
N LYS A 13 -0.70 6.62 6.84
CA LYS A 13 -1.23 7.76 7.60
C LYS A 13 -0.17 8.81 7.89
N GLU A 14 1.05 8.38 8.24
CA GLU A 14 2.20 9.27 8.42
C GLU A 14 2.57 10.04 7.15
N LEU A 15 2.39 9.40 5.98
CA LEU A 15 2.61 10.00 4.66
C LEU A 15 1.37 10.76 4.14
N ASN A 16 0.43 11.12 5.01
CA ASN A 16 -0.78 11.89 4.72
C ASN A 16 -1.80 11.19 3.79
N TYR A 17 -1.67 9.88 3.58
CA TYR A 17 -2.70 9.12 2.91
C TYR A 17 -3.88 8.85 3.83
N LYS A 18 -5.09 9.04 3.30
CA LYS A 18 -6.35 8.87 4.03
C LYS A 18 -7.13 7.70 3.48
N GLU A 19 -7.70 6.91 4.37
CA GLU A 19 -8.57 5.81 4.01
C GLU A 19 -9.78 6.29 3.21
N LYS A 20 -10.08 5.61 2.11
CA LYS A 20 -11.26 5.78 1.28
C LYS A 20 -11.81 4.41 0.90
N VAL A 21 -13.10 4.35 0.63
CA VAL A 21 -13.75 3.15 0.09
C VAL A 21 -14.11 3.41 -1.37
N ILE A 22 -13.58 2.59 -2.27
CA ILE A 22 -13.90 2.59 -3.70
C ILE A 22 -14.32 1.17 -4.07
N ASN A 23 -15.49 1.00 -4.69
CA ASN A 23 -16.02 -0.32 -5.09
C ASN A 23 -15.97 -1.39 -3.99
N ASN A 24 -16.38 -1.02 -2.76
CA ASN A 24 -16.31 -1.88 -1.56
C ASN A 24 -14.90 -2.36 -1.17
N SER A 25 -13.85 -1.74 -1.71
CA SER A 25 -12.46 -1.98 -1.35
C SER A 25 -11.88 -0.78 -0.60
N VAL A 26 -11.07 -1.06 0.43
CA VAL A 26 -10.33 -0.02 1.15
C VAL A 26 -9.11 0.36 0.31
N VAL A 27 -8.97 1.65 0.06
CA VAL A 27 -7.83 2.28 -0.60
C VAL A 27 -7.36 3.46 0.25
N TYR A 28 -6.17 3.98 -0.04
CA TYR A 28 -5.56 5.10 0.67
C TYR A 28 -5.24 6.19 -0.34
N GLU A 29 -5.70 7.42 -0.12
CA GLU A 29 -5.56 8.52 -1.08
C GLU A 29 -4.78 9.70 -0.50
N SER A 30 -3.89 10.26 -1.31
CA SER A 30 -3.19 11.51 -1.05
C SER A 30 -2.95 12.24 -2.37
N GLU A 31 -3.37 13.50 -2.45
CA GLU A 31 -3.14 14.38 -3.62
C GLU A 31 -3.57 13.78 -4.97
N GLY A 32 -4.63 12.97 -4.99
CA GLY A 32 -5.12 12.32 -6.20
C GLY A 32 -4.39 11.03 -6.60
N LYS A 33 -3.37 10.61 -5.84
CA LYS A 33 -2.76 9.28 -5.94
C LYS A 33 -3.48 8.30 -5.01
N TYR A 34 -3.63 7.05 -5.44
CA TYR A 34 -4.34 6.00 -4.72
C TYR A 34 -3.43 4.80 -4.50
N LEU A 35 -3.36 4.34 -3.26
CA LEU A 35 -2.66 3.13 -2.86
C LEU A 35 -3.65 2.06 -2.43
N LYS A 36 -3.34 0.81 -2.75
CA LYS A 36 -4.02 -0.37 -2.22
C LYS A 36 -2.99 -1.33 -1.67
N LEU A 37 -3.19 -1.76 -0.43
CA LEU A 37 -2.34 -2.76 0.19
C LEU A 37 -2.95 -4.14 -0.03
N THR A 38 -2.21 -5.04 -0.66
CA THR A 38 -2.65 -6.41 -0.91
C THR A 38 -1.67 -7.40 -0.32
N PHE A 39 -2.18 -8.41 0.39
CA PHE A 39 -1.39 -9.54 0.87
C PHE A 39 -1.53 -10.74 -0.06
N ILE A 40 -0.42 -11.16 -0.66
CA ILE A 40 -0.38 -12.30 -1.58
C ILE A 40 -0.08 -13.57 -0.78
N ASN A 41 -1.13 -14.30 -0.41
CA ASN A 41 -1.07 -15.50 0.43
C ASN A 41 -0.06 -16.57 -0.03
N LYS A 42 0.08 -16.78 -1.35
CA LYS A 42 0.99 -17.78 -1.93
C LYS A 42 2.46 -17.41 -1.77
N LEU A 43 2.76 -16.11 -1.82
CA LEU A 43 4.11 -15.58 -1.71
C LEU A 43 4.48 -15.19 -0.27
N LYS A 44 3.47 -15.07 0.60
CA LYS A 44 3.63 -14.53 1.96
C LYS A 44 4.27 -13.15 1.91
N SER A 45 3.76 -12.30 1.02
CA SER A 45 4.29 -10.96 0.76
C SER A 45 3.17 -9.93 0.70
N TYR A 46 3.49 -8.70 1.10
CA TYR A 46 2.69 -7.53 0.79
C TYR A 46 3.12 -6.92 -0.54
N VAL A 47 2.18 -6.27 -1.23
CA VAL A 47 2.41 -5.40 -2.38
C VAL A 47 1.62 -4.11 -2.17
N ILE A 48 2.20 -2.99 -2.55
CA ILE A 48 1.48 -1.73 -2.68
C ILE A 48 1.13 -1.59 -4.16
N GLU A 49 -0.15 -1.43 -4.45
CA GLU A 49 -0.64 -1.22 -5.80
C GLU A 49 -1.03 0.26 -5.97
N TYR A 50 -0.71 0.86 -7.10
CA TYR A 50 -0.83 2.31 -7.35
C TYR A 50 -1.83 2.63 -8.46
N ALA A 51 -2.63 3.67 -8.28
CA ALA A 51 -3.38 4.31 -9.35
C ALA A 51 -3.18 5.82 -9.29
N ASP A 52 -2.96 6.45 -10.45
CA ASP A 52 -2.65 7.88 -10.57
C ASP A 52 -3.90 8.75 -10.71
N SER A 53 -5.08 8.12 -10.73
CA SER A 53 -6.34 8.85 -10.78
C SER A 53 -7.49 8.09 -10.13
N TYR A 54 -8.54 8.85 -9.79
CA TYR A 54 -9.80 8.27 -9.31
C TYR A 54 -10.45 7.37 -10.37
N ASP A 55 -10.34 7.72 -11.65
CA ASP A 55 -10.91 6.95 -12.75
C ASP A 55 -10.26 5.56 -12.85
N GLU A 56 -8.92 5.49 -12.80
CA GLU A 56 -8.17 4.23 -12.73
C GLU A 56 -8.56 3.41 -11.49
N ALA A 57 -8.57 4.03 -10.31
CA ALA A 57 -8.93 3.38 -9.06
C ALA A 57 -10.36 2.79 -9.11
N THR A 58 -11.32 3.52 -9.67
CA THR A 58 -12.71 3.02 -9.84
C THR A 58 -12.85 1.95 -10.91
N LYS A 59 -11.92 1.85 -11.86
CA LYS A 59 -11.84 0.76 -12.84
C LYS A 59 -11.02 -0.43 -12.33
N ASN A 60 -10.52 -0.36 -11.09
CA ASN A 60 -9.62 -1.34 -10.50
C ASN A 60 -8.35 -1.55 -11.36
N LEU A 61 -7.85 -0.47 -11.95
CA LEU A 61 -6.59 -0.42 -12.68
C LEU A 61 -5.53 0.09 -11.72
N PHE A 62 -4.85 -0.84 -11.04
CA PHE A 62 -3.71 -0.52 -10.21
C PHE A 62 -2.46 -1.21 -10.76
N GLU A 63 -1.33 -0.51 -10.74
CA GLU A 63 -0.03 -1.05 -11.09
C GLU A 63 0.63 -1.65 -9.84
N ASP A 64 1.15 -2.86 -9.96
CA ASP A 64 1.85 -3.54 -8.87
C ASP A 64 3.21 -2.87 -8.61
N GLY A 65 3.47 -2.51 -7.35
CA GLY A 65 4.78 -2.13 -6.87
C GLY A 65 5.67 -3.33 -6.53
N ASP A 66 6.65 -3.10 -5.64
CA ASP A 66 7.56 -4.15 -5.22
C ASP A 66 6.88 -5.18 -4.28
N LEU A 67 7.42 -6.40 -4.26
CA LEU A 67 7.00 -7.46 -3.35
C LEU A 67 7.80 -7.41 -2.05
N TYR A 68 7.08 -7.46 -0.94
CA TYR A 68 7.64 -7.39 0.42
C TYR A 68 7.33 -8.66 1.21
N PRO A 69 8.21 -9.68 1.19
CA PRO A 69 8.01 -10.91 1.96
C PRO A 69 7.98 -10.66 3.46
N ILE A 70 7.08 -11.32 4.19
CA ILE A 70 7.00 -11.22 5.67
C ILE A 70 8.20 -11.88 6.39
N THR A 71 9.03 -12.60 5.64
CA THR A 71 10.30 -13.16 6.14
C THR A 71 11.42 -12.11 6.12
N MET A 72 11.23 -10.97 5.46
CA MET A 72 12.11 -9.82 5.55
C MET A 72 12.06 -9.27 6.97
N ASP A 73 13.17 -8.67 7.42
CA ASP A 73 13.16 -7.90 8.67
C ASP A 73 12.09 -6.80 8.61
N GLU A 74 11.37 -6.63 9.70
CA GLU A 74 10.20 -5.75 9.75
C GLU A 74 10.60 -4.27 9.55
N ASP A 75 11.70 -3.82 10.16
CA ASP A 75 12.18 -2.45 10.02
C ASP A 75 12.69 -2.21 8.59
N GLU A 76 13.37 -3.20 7.99
CA GLU A 76 13.78 -3.17 6.59
C GLU A 76 12.57 -3.06 5.64
N LEU A 77 11.53 -3.85 5.87
CA LEU A 77 10.29 -3.86 5.08
C LEU A 77 9.63 -2.48 5.10
N ILE A 78 9.42 -1.92 6.29
CA ILE A 78 8.78 -0.61 6.45
C ILE A 78 9.64 0.51 5.83
N CYS A 79 10.97 0.43 5.97
CA CYS A 79 11.89 1.40 5.39
C CYS A 79 11.83 1.39 3.85
N LYS A 80 11.85 0.20 3.24
CA LYS A 80 11.77 0.07 1.78
C LYS A 80 10.42 0.51 1.22
N MET A 81 9.31 0.11 1.84
CA MET A 81 7.97 0.58 1.46
C MET A 81 7.85 2.11 1.54
N ARG A 82 8.39 2.73 2.60
CA ARG A 82 8.40 4.19 2.73
C ARG A 82 9.13 4.83 1.54
N ASN A 83 10.31 4.30 1.19
CA ASN A 83 11.08 4.82 0.08
C ASN A 83 10.37 4.65 -1.26
N GLU A 84 9.69 3.53 -1.48
CA GLU A 84 8.89 3.32 -2.68
C GLU A 84 7.78 4.36 -2.81
N ILE A 85 6.94 4.52 -1.77
CA ILE A 85 5.80 5.44 -1.78
C ILE A 85 6.24 6.90 -2.00
N ILE A 86 7.39 7.31 -1.44
CA ILE A 86 7.90 8.68 -1.60
C ILE A 86 8.42 8.92 -3.03
N ASN A 87 8.88 7.88 -3.73
CA ASN A 87 9.47 7.98 -5.06
C ASN A 87 8.55 7.48 -6.19
N SER A 88 7.34 7.02 -5.88
CA SER A 88 6.27 6.67 -6.83
C SER A 88 5.58 7.91 -7.39
#